data_AF-A0A1B9IA94-F1
#
_entry.id   AF-A0A1B9IA94-F1
#
_cell.length_a   1.000
_cell.length_b   1.000
_cell.length_c   1.000
_cell.angle_alpha   90.00
_cell.angle_beta   90.00
_cell.angle_gamma   90.00
#
_symmetry.space_group_name_H-M   'P 1'
#
loop_
_entity.id
_entity.type
_entity.pdbx_description
1 polymer ?
#
loop_
_entity_poly.entity_id
_entity_poly.type
_entity_poly.pdbx_seq_one_letter_code
_entity_poly.pdbx_strand_id
1 'polypeptide(L)'
;MQFLANPTDLFNQAKSAASSVASTAINTATNLANQATNLANQAANSDVATNATAQAKSIGNQAVSTAGSLAGQAHAQAHSLAPGVIPAPSGGTGGVNVAEGVDKRGDLSPTDEIGKAKFEKLFESRHTPAELQDKGILKGAPGDSLAGKRADLEKAMHKDQLDKEIAQRPQPEELVKKGILSRKSSYMIVVPA
;
A
#
# COMPACT_ATOMS: atom_id res chain seq x y z
N MET A 1 34.02 13.26 43.82
CA MET A 1 33.59 12.11 44.64
C MET A 1 33.08 11.03 43.70
N GLN A 2 33.96 10.12 43.30
CA GLN A 2 33.62 8.98 42.44
C GLN A 2 32.75 8.01 43.24
N PHE A 3 31.48 7.86 42.86
CA PHE A 3 30.70 6.69 43.25
C PHE A 3 31.28 5.49 42.50
N LEU A 4 32.26 4.82 43.10
CA LEU A 4 32.62 3.46 42.70
C LEU A 4 31.44 2.58 43.11
N ALA A 5 30.47 2.42 42.21
CA ALA A 5 29.41 1.44 42.36
C ALA A 5 30.06 0.07 42.53
N ASN A 6 29.81 -0.57 43.67
CA ASN A 6 30.36 -1.90 43.97
C ASN A 6 29.81 -2.90 42.94
N PRO A 7 30.61 -3.78 42.32
CA PRO A 7 30.12 -4.69 41.27
C PRO A 7 28.95 -5.58 41.72
N THR A 8 28.89 -5.85 43.03
CA THR A 8 27.79 -6.55 43.69
C THR A 8 26.47 -5.79 43.67
N ASP A 9 26.49 -4.46 43.74
CA ASP A 9 25.28 -3.62 43.78
C ASP A 9 24.62 -3.55 42.40
N LEU A 10 25.43 -3.43 41.33
CA LEU A 10 24.92 -3.45 39.97
C LEU A 10 24.29 -4.80 39.60
N PHE A 11 24.94 -5.90 39.98
CA PHE A 11 24.40 -7.24 39.76
C PHE A 11 23.08 -7.48 40.52
N ASN A 12 23.01 -7.03 41.78
CA ASN A 12 21.79 -7.14 42.58
C ASN A 12 20.66 -6.25 42.05
N GLN A 13 20.98 -5.05 41.57
CA GLN A 13 20.02 -4.13 40.96
C GLN A 13 19.48 -4.67 39.62
N ALA A 14 20.36 -5.21 38.78
CA ALA A 14 19.97 -5.87 37.53
C ALA A 14 19.08 -7.11 37.79
N LYS A 15 19.41 -7.90 38.81
CA LYS A 15 18.60 -9.05 39.24
C LYS A 15 17.21 -8.63 39.69
N SER A 16 17.10 -7.59 40.52
CA SER A 16 15.82 -7.05 41.00
C SER A 16 14.97 -6.50 39.84
N ALA A 17 15.59 -5.77 38.92
CA ALA A 17 14.94 -5.24 37.73
C ALA A 17 14.40 -6.36 36.82
N ALA A 18 15.23 -7.37 36.52
CA ALA A 18 14.84 -8.52 35.73
C ALA A 18 13.70 -9.32 36.39
N SER A 19 13.75 -9.50 37.71
CA SER A 19 12.66 -10.16 38.44
C SER A 19 11.35 -9.36 38.37
N SER A 20 11.39 -8.03 38.49
CA SER A 20 10.21 -7.17 38.38
C SER A 20 9.56 -7.22 36.99
N VAL A 21 10.37 -7.17 35.93
CA VAL A 21 9.89 -7.29 34.54
C VAL A 21 9.31 -8.68 34.30
N ALA A 22 9.98 -9.74 34.78
CA ALA A 22 9.48 -11.11 34.66
C ALA A 22 8.14 -11.30 35.36
N SER A 23 7.98 -10.79 36.59
CA SER A 23 6.69 -10.85 37.30
C SER A 23 5.60 -10.08 36.57
N THR A 24 5.91 -8.91 36.01
CA THR A 24 4.97 -8.10 35.23
C THR A 24 4.56 -8.82 33.94
N ALA A 25 5.51 -9.46 33.25
CA ALA A 25 5.28 -10.26 32.06
C ALA A 25 4.36 -11.45 32.35
N ILE A 26 4.66 -12.20 33.41
CA ILE A 26 3.88 -13.36 33.83
C ILE A 26 2.44 -12.94 34.16
N ASN A 27 2.26 -11.91 35.00
CA ASN A 27 0.92 -11.43 35.37
C ASN A 27 0.12 -10.96 34.15
N THR A 28 0.77 -10.25 33.22
CA THR A 28 0.14 -9.79 31.99
C THR A 28 -0.28 -10.94 31.09
N ALA A 29 0.61 -11.92 30.89
CA ALA A 29 0.36 -13.10 30.09
C ALA A 29 -0.78 -13.95 30.69
N THR A 30 -0.80 -14.12 32.02
CA THR A 30 -1.89 -14.82 32.72
C THR A 30 -3.23 -14.12 32.52
N ASN A 31 -3.28 -12.78 32.63
CA ASN A 31 -4.52 -12.02 32.39
C ASN A 31 -5.00 -12.11 30.93
N LEU A 32 -4.09 -12.11 29.96
CA LEU A 32 -4.41 -12.27 28.55
C LEU A 32 -4.88 -13.70 28.22
N ALA A 33 -4.23 -14.71 28.80
CA ALA A 33 -4.61 -16.12 28.66
C ALA A 33 -6.00 -16.41 29.25
N ASN A 34 -6.34 -15.77 30.37
CA ASN A 34 -7.67 -15.85 30.95
C ASN A 34 -8.73 -15.22 30.02
N GLN A 35 -8.43 -14.09 29.38
CA GLN A 35 -9.31 -13.46 28.38
C GLN A 35 -9.50 -14.36 27.14
N ALA A 36 -8.43 -14.99 26.65
CA ALA A 36 -8.49 -15.91 25.52
C ALA A 36 -9.28 -17.19 25.84
N THR A 37 -9.11 -17.75 27.05
CA THR A 37 -9.86 -18.93 27.51
C THR A 37 -11.36 -18.63 27.63
N ASN A 38 -11.72 -17.44 28.15
CA ASN A 38 -13.10 -17.00 28.22
C ASN A 38 -13.73 -16.82 26.83
N LEU A 39 -12.98 -16.28 25.86
CA LEU A 39 -13.41 -16.20 24.47
C LEU A 39 -13.60 -17.59 23.83
N ALA A 40 -12.69 -18.52 24.08
CA ALA A 40 -12.80 -19.89 23.57
C ALA A 40 -14.05 -20.60 24.10
N ASN A 41 -14.36 -20.44 25.40
CA ASN A 41 -15.57 -20.99 26.00
C ASN A 41 -16.86 -20.32 25.47
N GLN A 42 -16.82 -19.05 25.09
CA GLN A 42 -17.94 -18.34 24.44
C GLN A 42 -18.12 -18.78 22.99
N ALA A 43 -17.05 -19.00 22.24
CA ALA A 43 -17.08 -19.48 20.86
C ALA A 43 -17.59 -20.94 20.76
N ALA A 44 -17.31 -21.77 21.76
CA ALA A 44 -17.84 -23.13 21.84
C ALA A 44 -19.36 -23.19 22.08
N ASN A 45 -19.95 -22.11 22.61
CA ASN A 45 -21.36 -22.04 23.00
C ASN A 45 -22.21 -21.08 22.14
N SER A 46 -21.66 -20.44 21.10
CA SER A 46 -22.35 -19.39 20.33
C SER A 46 -22.05 -19.42 18.83
N ASP A 47 -23.09 -19.55 18.00
CA ASP A 47 -23.05 -19.74 16.53
C ASP A 47 -22.61 -18.52 15.68
N VAL A 48 -22.04 -17.47 16.28
CA VAL A 48 -21.67 -16.24 15.54
C VAL A 48 -20.15 -16.15 15.44
N ALA A 49 -19.59 -16.87 14.47
CA ALA A 49 -18.15 -16.85 14.14
C ALA A 49 -17.59 -15.42 13.96
N THR A 50 -18.42 -14.45 13.58
CA THR A 50 -18.05 -13.04 13.41
C THR A 50 -17.70 -12.35 14.73
N ASN A 51 -18.43 -12.62 15.81
CA ASN A 51 -18.16 -12.03 17.13
C ASN A 51 -16.92 -12.64 17.77
N ALA A 52 -16.73 -13.97 17.62
CA ALA A 52 -15.54 -14.66 18.08
C ALA A 52 -14.27 -14.16 17.38
N THR A 53 -14.34 -13.96 16.06
CA THR A 53 -13.21 -13.45 15.25
C THR A 53 -12.87 -12.00 15.60
N ALA A 54 -13.87 -11.14 15.80
CA ALA A 54 -13.65 -9.74 16.20
C ALA A 54 -13.00 -9.64 17.58
N GLN A 55 -13.46 -10.43 18.56
CA GLN A 55 -12.87 -10.48 19.90
C GLN A 55 -11.45 -11.07 19.87
N ALA A 56 -11.21 -12.12 19.07
CA ALA A 56 -9.86 -12.68 18.91
C ALA A 56 -8.88 -11.66 18.33
N LYS A 57 -9.31 -10.88 17.32
CA LYS A 57 -8.50 -9.81 16.74
C LYS A 57 -8.21 -8.69 17.75
N SER A 58 -9.18 -8.34 18.60
CA SER A 58 -9.00 -7.37 19.68
C SER A 58 -7.97 -7.86 20.71
N ILE A 59 -8.09 -9.10 21.17
CA ILE A 59 -7.14 -9.72 22.11
C ILE A 59 -5.74 -9.80 21.48
N GLY A 60 -5.64 -10.16 20.20
CA GLY A 60 -4.38 -10.16 19.46
C GLY A 60 -3.72 -8.78 19.40
N ASN A 61 -4.50 -7.73 19.08
CA ASN A 61 -3.99 -6.36 19.07
C ASN A 61 -3.57 -5.87 20.46
N GLN A 62 -4.33 -6.22 21.51
CA GLN A 62 -3.98 -5.92 22.90
C GLN A 62 -2.70 -6.65 23.32
N ALA A 63 -2.52 -7.91 22.91
CA ALA A 63 -1.30 -8.69 23.17
C ALA A 63 -0.06 -8.02 22.57
N VAL A 64 -0.15 -7.62 21.30
CA VAL A 64 0.96 -6.96 20.58
C VAL A 64 1.30 -5.61 21.22
N SER A 65 0.29 -4.81 21.55
CA SER A 65 0.50 -3.49 22.17
C SER A 65 1.10 -3.58 23.57
N THR A 66 0.64 -4.58 24.35
CA THR A 66 1.15 -4.80 25.71
C THR A 66 2.56 -5.38 25.69
N ALA A 67 2.87 -6.29 24.76
CA ALA A 67 4.22 -6.80 24.56
C ALA A 67 5.19 -5.67 24.13
N GLY A 68 4.76 -4.77 23.24
CA GLY A 68 5.55 -3.60 22.85
C GLY A 68 5.81 -2.64 24.02
N SER A 69 4.78 -2.36 24.84
CA SER A 69 4.91 -1.49 26.02
C SER A 69 5.83 -2.10 27.09
N LEU A 70 5.69 -3.40 27.35
CA LEU A 70 6.55 -4.13 28.30
C LEU A 70 7.99 -4.22 27.81
N ALA A 71 8.21 -4.47 26.53
CA ALA A 71 9.54 -4.44 25.92
C ALA A 71 10.18 -3.04 26.03
N GLY A 72 9.40 -1.98 25.79
CA GLY A 72 9.84 -0.60 25.98
C GLY A 72 10.20 -0.28 27.44
N GLN A 73 9.39 -0.73 28.41
CA GLN A 73 9.65 -0.57 29.84
C GLN A 73 10.91 -1.33 30.28
N ALA A 74 11.07 -2.58 29.84
CA ALA A 74 12.26 -3.38 30.11
C ALA A 74 13.52 -2.74 29.52
N HIS A 75 13.42 -2.19 28.31
CA HIS A 75 14.50 -1.49 27.64
C HIS A 75 14.88 -0.19 28.37
N ALA A 76 13.90 0.63 28.77
CA ALA A 76 14.13 1.85 29.55
C ALA A 76 14.78 1.54 30.91
N GLN A 77 14.34 0.48 31.58
CA GLN A 77 14.94 0.02 32.83
C GLN A 77 16.38 -0.47 32.63
N ALA A 78 16.67 -1.19 31.53
CA ALA A 78 18.02 -1.60 31.18
C ALA A 78 18.94 -0.40 30.88
N HIS A 79 18.43 0.62 30.20
CA HIS A 79 19.18 1.86 29.93
C HIS A 79 19.54 2.62 31.21
N SER A 80 18.65 2.63 32.22
CA SER A 80 18.95 3.23 33.53
C SER A 80 20.08 2.53 34.29
N LEU A 81 20.30 1.23 34.00
CA LEU A 81 21.34 0.40 34.62
C LEU A 81 22.67 0.48 33.87
N ALA A 82 22.65 0.79 32.57
CA ALA A 82 23.84 0.89 31.72
C ALA A 82 23.70 1.98 30.64
N PRO A 83 24.03 3.25 30.94
CA PRO A 83 23.83 4.40 30.05
C PRO A 83 24.73 4.44 28.81
N GLY A 84 25.73 3.56 28.70
CA GLY A 84 26.82 3.64 27.70
C GLY A 84 26.61 2.83 26.41
N VAL A 85 25.48 2.11 26.27
CA VAL A 85 25.19 1.30 25.08
C VAL A 85 24.22 2.08 24.19
N ILE A 86 24.70 2.55 23.04
CA ILE A 86 23.89 3.23 22.03
C ILE A 86 22.87 2.22 21.47
N PRO A 87 21.55 2.51 21.47
CA PRO A 87 20.53 1.58 20.98
C PRO A 87 20.65 1.33 19.47
N ALA A 88 20.43 0.10 19.02
CA ALA A 88 20.04 -0.16 17.63
C ALA A 88 18.67 0.49 17.37
N PRO A 89 18.45 1.11 16.20
CA PRO A 89 17.20 1.81 15.92
C PRO A 89 16.02 0.85 16.04
N SER A 90 15.02 1.25 16.84
CA SER A 90 13.81 0.47 17.07
C SER A 90 13.06 0.28 15.75
N GLY A 91 12.98 -0.96 15.26
CA GLY A 91 11.95 -1.36 14.31
C GLY A 91 10.58 -1.22 14.98
N GLY A 92 9.69 -0.42 14.37
CA GLY A 92 8.43 0.06 14.94
C GLY A 92 7.49 -1.02 15.52
N THR A 93 6.46 -0.66 16.27
CA THR A 93 5.39 0.27 15.83
C THR A 93 4.57 0.79 17.01
N GLY A 94 4.08 2.04 16.91
CA GLY A 94 2.89 2.49 17.63
C GLY A 94 3.03 3.78 18.46
N GLY A 95 2.97 4.93 17.80
CA GLY A 95 2.41 6.16 18.38
C GLY A 95 3.17 6.82 19.52
N VAL A 96 4.43 7.19 19.32
CA VAL A 96 5.09 8.22 20.15
C VAL A 96 5.44 9.37 19.21
N ASN A 97 5.09 10.60 19.61
CA ASN A 97 5.58 11.82 18.96
C ASN A 97 7.11 11.85 19.12
N VAL A 98 7.82 11.24 18.18
CA VAL A 98 9.29 11.22 18.18
C VAL A 98 9.75 12.59 17.70
N ALA A 99 10.18 13.39 18.67
CA ALA A 99 10.90 14.64 18.45
C ALA A 99 12.16 14.36 17.60
N GLU A 100 12.38 15.25 16.62
CA GLU A 100 13.64 15.60 15.95
C GLU A 100 14.74 14.51 15.95
N GLY A 101 14.80 13.69 14.89
CA GLY A 101 15.98 12.83 14.67
C GLY A 101 15.82 11.70 13.66
N VAL A 102 14.59 11.38 13.24
CA VAL A 102 14.37 10.39 12.18
C VAL A 102 14.60 11.08 10.83
N ASP A 103 15.54 10.58 10.04
CA ASP A 103 15.72 11.01 8.65
C ASP A 103 14.49 10.60 7.84
N LYS A 104 13.57 11.55 7.64
CA LYS A 104 12.33 11.36 6.87
C LYS A 104 12.50 11.65 5.38
N ARG A 105 13.73 11.86 4.89
CA ARG A 105 13.98 12.12 3.47
C ARG A 105 13.49 10.94 2.64
N GLY A 106 12.40 11.11 1.91
CA GLY A 106 11.79 10.06 1.07
C GLY A 106 10.71 9.23 1.75
N ASP A 107 10.37 9.50 3.02
CA ASP A 107 9.08 9.08 3.55
C ASP A 107 8.03 9.91 2.83
N LEU A 108 7.17 9.27 2.04
CA LEU A 108 6.11 9.89 1.22
C LEU A 108 5.04 10.64 2.04
N SER A 109 5.36 10.98 3.28
CA SER A 109 4.57 11.81 4.19
C SER A 109 4.33 13.20 3.59
N PRO A 110 3.11 13.75 3.70
CA PRO A 110 2.79 15.12 3.28
C PRO A 110 3.58 16.21 4.02
N THR A 111 4.34 15.85 5.04
CA THR A 111 5.11 16.75 5.89
C THR A 111 6.55 16.96 5.41
N ASP A 112 7.02 16.20 4.42
CA ASP A 112 8.37 16.39 3.85
C ASP A 112 8.37 17.60 2.90
N GLU A 113 9.16 18.62 3.24
CA GLU A 113 9.28 19.85 2.46
C GLU A 113 9.85 19.61 1.05
N ILE A 114 10.78 18.67 0.91
CA ILE A 114 11.39 18.32 -0.38
C ILE A 114 10.36 17.62 -1.29
N GLY A 115 9.60 16.68 -0.71
CA GLY A 115 8.49 16.02 -1.38
C GLY A 115 7.42 17.02 -1.83
N LYS A 116 7.08 17.99 -0.97
CA LYS A 116 6.12 19.05 -1.27
C LYS A 116 6.57 19.94 -2.43
N ALA A 117 7.84 20.36 -2.44
CA ALA A 117 8.38 21.18 -3.54
C ALA A 117 8.37 20.43 -4.89
N LYS A 118 8.71 19.14 -4.88
CA LYS A 118 8.63 18.29 -6.09
C LYS A 118 7.19 18.13 -6.55
N PHE A 119 6.25 17.94 -5.63
CA PHE A 119 4.83 17.81 -5.92
C PHE A 119 4.27 19.09 -6.55
N GLU A 120 4.55 20.25 -5.96
CA GLU A 120 4.10 21.56 -6.49
C GLU A 120 4.55 21.75 -7.95
N LYS A 121 5.84 21.51 -8.22
CA LYS A 121 6.39 21.57 -9.58
C LYS A 121 5.67 20.64 -10.57
N LEU A 122 5.29 19.43 -10.13
CA LEU A 122 4.55 18.49 -10.97
C LEU A 122 3.11 18.95 -11.20
N PHE A 123 2.49 19.57 -10.20
CA PHE A 123 1.13 20.11 -10.29
C PHE A 123 1.04 21.29 -11.26
N GLU A 124 2.02 22.19 -11.26
CA GLU A 124 2.13 23.28 -12.23
C GLU A 124 2.21 22.76 -13.67
N SER A 125 2.91 21.63 -13.88
CA SER A 125 3.07 21.00 -15.20
C SER A 125 1.93 20.05 -15.60
N ARG A 126 0.87 19.95 -14.79
CA ARG A 126 -0.25 19.03 -15.03
C ARG A 126 -1.07 19.48 -16.24
N HIS A 127 -1.31 18.56 -17.16
CA HIS A 127 -2.23 18.77 -18.28
C HIS A 127 -3.69 18.67 -17.83
N THR A 128 -4.55 19.42 -18.51
CA THR A 128 -6.00 19.38 -18.27
C THR A 128 -6.59 18.04 -18.74
N PRO A 129 -7.73 17.59 -18.17
CA PRO A 129 -8.38 16.35 -18.61
C PRO A 129 -8.76 16.34 -20.09
N ALA A 130 -9.13 17.49 -20.65
CA ALA A 130 -9.47 17.65 -22.07
C ALA A 130 -8.25 17.39 -22.97
N GLU A 131 -7.10 17.98 -22.65
CA GLU A 131 -5.86 17.74 -23.41
C GLU A 131 -5.43 16.26 -23.36
N LEU A 132 -5.70 15.56 -22.25
CA LEU A 132 -5.43 14.12 -22.14
C LEU A 132 -6.40 13.28 -22.99
N GLN A 133 -7.63 13.73 -23.22
CA GLN A 133 -8.57 13.11 -24.15
C GLN A 133 -8.14 13.32 -25.59
N ASP A 134 -7.73 14.55 -25.94
CA ASP A 134 -7.25 14.89 -27.28
C ASP A 134 -5.97 14.11 -27.64
N LYS A 135 -5.09 13.90 -26.65
CA LYS A 135 -3.90 13.03 -26.80
C LYS A 135 -4.23 11.54 -26.81
N GLY A 136 -5.51 11.15 -26.69
CA GLY A 136 -5.97 9.76 -26.70
C GLY A 136 -5.58 8.94 -25.46
N ILE A 137 -5.04 9.59 -24.42
CA ILE A 137 -4.62 8.97 -23.16
C ILE A 137 -5.85 8.64 -22.31
N LEU A 138 -6.78 9.59 -22.19
CA LEU A 138 -8.02 9.40 -21.44
C LEU A 138 -9.16 9.02 -22.39
N LYS A 139 -9.81 7.87 -22.15
CA LYS A 139 -10.89 7.33 -23.01
C LYS A 139 -12.28 7.92 -22.73
N GLY A 140 -12.43 8.72 -21.69
CA GLY A 140 -13.72 9.27 -21.26
C GLY A 140 -13.54 10.31 -20.16
N ALA A 141 -14.60 10.67 -19.45
CA ALA A 141 -14.49 11.61 -18.34
C ALA A 141 -13.66 11.01 -17.17
N PRO A 142 -12.93 11.84 -16.40
CA PRO A 142 -12.20 11.35 -15.23
C PRO A 142 -13.18 10.76 -14.21
N GLY A 143 -12.91 9.54 -13.76
CA GLY A 143 -13.77 8.78 -12.83
C GLY A 143 -14.79 7.85 -13.49
N ASP A 144 -14.91 7.85 -14.81
CA ASP A 144 -15.77 6.91 -15.52
C ASP A 144 -15.09 5.54 -15.66
N SER A 145 -15.46 4.60 -14.78
CA SER A 145 -14.93 3.23 -14.76
C SER A 145 -15.33 2.41 -16.00
N LEU A 146 -16.35 2.83 -16.75
CA LEU A 146 -16.84 2.11 -17.92
C LEU A 146 -16.24 2.63 -19.24
N ALA A 147 -15.55 3.78 -19.22
CA ALA A 147 -14.97 4.39 -20.42
C ALA A 147 -14.09 3.43 -21.23
N GLY A 148 -13.27 2.61 -20.55
CA GLY A 148 -12.44 1.59 -21.22
C GLY A 148 -13.28 0.55 -21.96
N LYS A 149 -14.30 -0.02 -21.30
CA LYS A 149 -15.17 -1.04 -21.91
C LYS A 149 -16.00 -0.49 -23.07
N ARG A 150 -16.45 0.77 -23.00
CA ARG A 150 -17.14 1.42 -24.13
C ARG A 150 -16.21 1.58 -25.34
N ALA A 151 -14.98 2.06 -25.12
CA ALA A 151 -13.99 2.18 -26.19
C ALA A 151 -13.64 0.83 -26.84
N ASP A 152 -13.56 -0.24 -26.03
CA ASP A 152 -13.33 -1.60 -26.55
C ASP A 152 -14.50 -2.09 -27.41
N LEU A 153 -15.73 -1.83 -26.98
CA LEU A 153 -16.92 -2.17 -27.75
C LEU A 153 -17.00 -1.39 -29.07
N GLU A 154 -16.78 -0.08 -29.04
CA GLU A 154 -16.76 0.77 -30.24
C GLU A 154 -15.69 0.29 -31.23
N LYS A 155 -14.51 -0.08 -30.74
CA LYS A 155 -13.45 -0.65 -31.56
C LYS A 155 -13.87 -1.98 -32.20
N ALA A 156 -14.53 -2.86 -31.47
CA ALA A 156 -15.04 -4.12 -32.01
C ALA A 156 -16.11 -3.89 -33.08
N MET A 157 -17.05 -2.97 -32.83
CA MET A 157 -18.07 -2.60 -33.81
C MET A 157 -17.47 -2.02 -35.09
N HIS A 158 -16.50 -1.11 -34.98
CA HIS A 158 -15.79 -0.56 -36.13
C HIS A 158 -15.01 -1.64 -36.89
N LYS A 159 -14.39 -2.59 -36.18
CA LYS A 159 -13.70 -3.73 -36.80
C LYS A 159 -14.68 -4.58 -37.61
N ASP A 160 -15.81 -4.96 -37.03
CA ASP A 160 -16.81 -5.79 -37.71
C ASP A 160 -17.40 -5.08 -38.93
N GLN A 161 -17.61 -3.76 -38.84
CA GLN A 161 -18.08 -2.95 -39.97
C GLN A 161 -17.04 -2.92 -41.09
N LEU A 162 -15.77 -2.66 -40.74
CA LEU A 162 -14.68 -2.61 -41.71
C LEU A 162 -14.48 -3.98 -42.39
N ASP A 163 -14.55 -5.07 -41.62
CA ASP A 163 -14.40 -6.43 -42.16
C ASP A 163 -15.51 -6.75 -43.19
N LYS A 164 -16.74 -6.28 -42.97
CA LYS A 164 -17.84 -6.39 -43.94
C LYS A 164 -17.62 -5.54 -45.19
N GLU A 165 -17.21 -4.28 -45.03
CA GLU A 165 -16.98 -3.36 -46.15
C GLU A 165 -15.81 -3.81 -47.02
N ILE A 166 -14.74 -4.33 -46.41
CA ILE A 166 -13.60 -4.90 -47.13
C ILE A 166 -14.02 -6.17 -47.88
N ALA A 167 -14.83 -7.05 -47.27
CA ALA A 167 -15.31 -8.25 -47.94
C ALA A 167 -16.18 -7.93 -49.17
N GLN A 168 -16.94 -6.83 -49.13
CA GLN A 168 -17.78 -6.36 -50.24
C GLN A 168 -17.05 -5.40 -51.19
N ARG A 169 -15.72 -5.28 -51.09
CA ARG A 169 -14.94 -4.36 -51.91
C ARG A 169 -15.14 -4.63 -53.41
N PRO A 170 -15.69 -3.68 -54.19
CA PRO A 170 -15.89 -3.85 -55.62
C PRO A 170 -14.57 -4.02 -56.37
N GLN A 171 -14.59 -4.84 -57.41
CA GLN A 171 -13.43 -5.04 -58.29
C GLN A 171 -13.14 -3.75 -59.10
N PRO A 172 -11.86 -3.48 -59.44
CA PRO A 172 -11.47 -2.25 -60.11
C PRO A 172 -12.19 -2.05 -61.45
N GLU A 173 -12.55 -3.11 -62.17
CA GLU A 173 -13.29 -3.05 -63.42
C GLU A 173 -14.71 -2.51 -63.22
N GLU A 174 -15.35 -2.85 -62.10
CA GLU A 174 -16.67 -2.32 -61.75
C GLU A 174 -16.59 -0.83 -61.41
N LEU A 175 -15.49 -0.39 -60.80
CA LEU A 175 -15.23 1.02 -60.52
C LEU A 175 -14.98 1.82 -61.81
N VAL A 176 -14.36 1.22 -62.83
CA VAL A 176 -14.22 1.84 -64.16
C VAL A 176 -15.57 1.95 -64.86
N LYS A 177 -16.43 0.92 -64.78
CA LYS A 177 -17.79 0.97 -65.34
C LYS A 177 -18.67 2.02 -64.68
N LYS A 178 -18.50 2.23 -63.37
CA LYS A 178 -19.18 3.29 -62.61
C LYS A 178 -18.58 4.69 -62.82
N GLY A 179 -17.51 4.82 -63.62
CA GLY A 179 -16.84 6.10 -63.89
C GLY A 179 -16.03 6.66 -62.73
N ILE A 180 -15.87 5.91 -61.64
CA ILE A 180 -15.13 6.32 -60.43
C ILE A 180 -13.62 6.17 -60.67
N LEU A 181 -13.21 5.09 -61.35
CA LEU A 181 -11.81 4.82 -61.69
C LEU A 181 -11.54 5.11 -63.17
N SER A 182 -10.53 5.92 -63.48
CA SER A 182 -10.09 6.12 -64.86
C SER A 182 -9.37 4.87 -65.39
N ARG A 183 -9.69 4.48 -66.63
CA ARG A 183 -9.10 3.30 -67.29
C ARG A 183 -7.56 3.36 -67.33
N LYS A 184 -6.98 4.55 -67.51
CA LYS A 184 -5.51 4.76 -67.50
C LYS A 184 -4.89 4.39 -66.15
N SER A 185 -5.59 4.68 -65.05
CA SER A 185 -5.15 4.33 -63.69
C SER A 185 -5.33 2.85 -63.40
N SER A 186 -6.38 2.23 -63.94
CA SER A 186 -6.63 0.78 -63.80
C SER A 186 -5.49 -0.07 -64.39
N TYR A 187 -4.90 0.35 -65.51
CA TYR A 187 -3.78 -0.35 -66.15
C TYR A 187 -2.43 -0.23 -65.41
N MET A 188 -2.25 0.77 -64.54
CA MET A 188 -1.01 0.94 -63.76
C MET A 188 -0.99 0.13 -62.46
N ILE A 189 -2.15 -0.31 -61.97
CA ILE A 189 -2.29 -1.08 -60.72
C ILE A 189 -2.10 -2.58 -60.97
N VAL A 190 -2.38 -3.06 -62.19
CA VAL A 190 -2.12 -4.44 -62.62
C VAL A 190 -0.68 -4.54 -63.11
N VAL A 191 0.28 -4.56 -62.20
CA VAL A 191 1.68 -4.91 -62.50
C VAL A 191 1.73 -6.42 -62.75
N PRO A 192 2.18 -6.90 -63.92
CA PRO A 192 2.38 -8.32 -64.15
C PRO A 192 3.49 -8.84 -63.21
N ALA A 193 3.19 -9.94 -62.51
CA ALA A 193 4.14 -10.68 -61.68
C ALA A 193 5.26 -11.32 -62.52
#